data_AF-A0AAN6BJD4-F1
#
_entry.id   AF-A0AAN6BJD4-F1
#
_cell.length_a   1.000
_cell.length_b   1.000
_cell.length_c   1.000
_cell.angle_alpha   90.00
_cell.angle_beta   90.00
_cell.angle_gamma   90.00
#
_symmetry.space_group_name_H-M   'P 1'
#
loop_
_entity.id
_entity.type
_entity.pdbx_description
1 polymer ?
#
loop_
_entity_poly.entity_id
_entity_poly.type
_entity_poly.pdbx_seq_one_letter_code
_entity_poly.pdbx_strand_id
1 'polypeptide(L)'
;MYVNLKLSSLLTTAVLFSQSAVAHYKFPSLIVNGTPTPEFKYVRFNTNNINPLLDLNSIDLRCNEGGLASGPQTETAVVQAGSTVGFTLSNAIGHIGPMLVYMAKAPGDPSNFDGAGEVWFKIHEWGADFSTGSINWPQLGLMSYSFQLPPSLPNGSYLLRIEHIGVHNAANPNSAQFFVNCAQIQVTGGGNGNPGPLVTIPGLYSNEDPGIHFNNYYPPPKSYIIPGPPVWFE
;
A
#
# COMPACT_ATOMS: atom_id res chain seq x y z
N MET A 1 -57.70 3.92 52.94
CA MET A 1 -57.62 3.57 51.51
C MET A 1 -56.14 3.57 51.14
N TYR A 2 -55.48 2.41 51.18
CA TYR A 2 -54.04 2.28 50.92
C TYR A 2 -53.83 2.09 49.41
N VAL A 3 -53.12 3.01 48.76
CA VAL A 3 -52.74 2.90 47.35
C VAL A 3 -51.37 2.22 47.28
N ASN A 4 -51.34 0.99 46.74
CA ASN A 4 -50.11 0.27 46.41
C ASN A 4 -49.51 0.86 45.12
N LEU A 5 -48.39 1.57 45.23
CA LEU A 5 -47.59 1.96 44.06
C LEU A 5 -46.65 0.80 43.70
N LYS A 6 -47.00 0.03 42.66
CA LYS A 6 -46.07 -0.92 42.03
C LYS A 6 -45.10 -0.13 41.16
N LEU A 7 -43.84 -0.07 41.57
CA LEU A 7 -42.75 0.48 40.78
C LEU A 7 -42.30 -0.58 39.76
N SER A 8 -42.72 -0.44 38.51
CA SER A 8 -42.26 -1.27 37.40
C SER A 8 -40.92 -0.73 36.90
N SER A 9 -39.82 -1.41 37.22
CA SER A 9 -38.50 -1.09 36.68
C SER A 9 -38.41 -1.53 35.21
N LEU A 10 -38.40 -0.58 34.28
CA LEU A 10 -37.99 -0.83 32.89
C LEU A 10 -36.47 -1.03 32.87
N LEU A 11 -36.03 -2.25 32.56
CA LEU A 11 -34.63 -2.56 32.27
C LEU A 11 -34.35 -2.15 30.82
N THR A 12 -33.69 -1.02 30.61
CA THR A 12 -33.12 -0.63 29.31
C THR A 12 -31.77 -1.33 29.13
N THR A 13 -31.74 -2.40 28.35
CA THR A 13 -30.49 -3.04 27.90
C THR A 13 -29.82 -2.12 26.87
N ALA A 14 -28.80 -1.38 27.30
CA ALA A 14 -27.90 -0.67 26.39
C ALA A 14 -27.02 -1.68 25.65
N VAL A 15 -27.31 -1.92 24.37
CA VAL A 15 -26.42 -2.68 23.49
C VAL A 15 -25.25 -1.76 23.13
N LEU A 16 -24.12 -1.95 23.82
CA LEU A 16 -22.84 -1.37 23.41
C LEU A 16 -22.39 -2.07 22.13
N PHE A 17 -22.65 -1.47 20.98
CA PHE A 17 -21.93 -1.82 19.76
C PHE A 17 -20.48 -1.36 19.92
N SER A 18 -19.58 -2.30 20.22
CA SER A 18 -18.15 -2.07 20.04
C SER A 18 -17.89 -1.94 18.54
N GLN A 19 -17.76 -0.71 18.04
CA GLN A 19 -17.18 -0.49 16.72
C GLN A 19 -15.70 -0.87 16.82
N SER A 20 -15.35 -2.08 16.43
CA SER A 20 -13.97 -2.42 16.13
C SER A 20 -13.57 -1.59 14.91
N ALA A 21 -12.84 -0.50 15.14
CA ALA A 21 -12.19 0.23 14.07
C ALA A 21 -11.16 -0.71 13.42
N VAL A 22 -11.52 -1.33 12.29
CA VAL A 22 -10.60 -2.17 11.52
C VAL A 22 -9.69 -1.24 10.74
N ALA A 23 -8.56 -0.86 11.35
CA ALA A 23 -7.60 0.07 10.74
C ALA A 23 -6.59 -0.63 9.82
N HIS A 24 -6.58 -1.96 9.76
CA HIS A 24 -5.63 -2.77 9.00
C HIS A 24 -6.26 -3.30 7.71
N TYR A 25 -5.46 -3.38 6.65
CA TYR A 25 -5.92 -3.70 5.30
C TYR A 25 -4.82 -4.41 4.50
N LYS A 26 -5.23 -4.99 3.38
CA LYS A 26 -4.34 -5.48 2.31
C LYS A 26 -4.86 -4.97 0.97
N PHE A 27 -4.09 -5.16 -0.10
CA PHE A 27 -4.44 -4.77 -1.46
C PHE A 27 -4.74 -6.02 -2.31
N PRO A 28 -5.94 -6.62 -2.23
CA PRO A 28 -6.17 -7.97 -2.76
C PRO A 28 -6.46 -8.01 -4.26
N SER A 29 -7.00 -6.93 -4.86
CA SER A 29 -7.37 -6.92 -6.28
C SER A 29 -6.67 -5.81 -7.05
N LEU A 30 -6.29 -6.13 -8.29
CA LEU A 30 -5.87 -5.14 -9.27
C LEU A 30 -7.11 -4.49 -9.89
N ILE A 31 -7.02 -3.23 -10.27
CA ILE A 31 -8.01 -2.51 -11.07
C ILE A 31 -7.43 -2.39 -12.49
N VAL A 32 -8.13 -2.97 -13.46
CA VAL A 32 -7.75 -2.93 -14.88
C VAL A 32 -8.95 -2.41 -15.66
N ASN A 33 -8.72 -1.42 -16.53
CA ASN A 33 -9.79 -0.75 -17.30
C ASN A 33 -10.95 -0.27 -16.41
N GLY A 34 -10.62 0.29 -15.24
CA GLY A 34 -11.59 0.81 -14.28
C GLY A 34 -12.38 -0.24 -13.49
N THR A 35 -12.11 -1.53 -13.68
CA THR A 35 -12.85 -2.62 -13.01
C THR A 35 -11.94 -3.40 -12.05
N PRO A 36 -12.34 -3.60 -10.79
CA PRO A 36 -11.64 -4.51 -9.88
C PRO A 36 -11.67 -5.96 -10.37
N THR A 37 -10.53 -6.63 -10.33
CA THR A 37 -10.43 -8.06 -10.65
C THR A 37 -10.81 -8.90 -9.42
N PRO A 38 -11.07 -10.21 -9.57
CA PRO A 38 -11.19 -11.10 -8.41
C PRO A 38 -9.94 -10.99 -7.52
N GLU A 39 -10.15 -11.13 -6.21
CA GLU A 39 -9.05 -11.10 -5.24
C GLU A 39 -7.98 -12.12 -5.59
N PHE A 40 -6.73 -11.69 -5.52
CA PHE A 40 -5.53 -12.48 -5.77
C PHE A 40 -5.42 -13.12 -7.15
N LYS A 41 -6.27 -12.72 -8.11
CA LYS A 41 -6.16 -13.18 -9.50
C LYS A 41 -4.82 -12.76 -10.10
N TYR A 42 -4.52 -11.46 -10.03
CA TYR A 42 -3.29 -10.87 -10.56
C TYR A 42 -2.39 -10.31 -9.47
N VAL A 43 -2.83 -10.36 -8.21
CA VAL A 43 -2.07 -9.90 -7.05
C VAL A 43 -1.58 -11.12 -6.27
N ARG A 44 -0.30 -11.15 -5.93
CA ARG A 44 0.30 -12.21 -5.13
C ARG A 44 -0.36 -12.27 -3.75
N PHE A 45 -0.85 -13.45 -3.40
CA PHE A 45 -1.46 -13.73 -2.11
C PHE A 45 -0.45 -13.63 -0.98
N ASN A 46 -0.86 -13.07 0.16
CA ASN A 46 -0.06 -12.92 1.37
C ASN A 46 -0.64 -13.70 2.57
N THR A 47 0.21 -14.27 3.42
CA THR A 47 -0.17 -15.18 4.52
C THR A 47 -0.44 -14.49 5.85
N ASN A 48 0.15 -13.31 6.08
CA ASN A 48 -0.04 -12.49 7.28
C ASN A 48 -1.38 -11.74 7.34
N ASN A 49 -2.32 -12.07 6.44
CA ASN A 49 -3.66 -11.49 6.35
C ASN A 49 -3.63 -9.96 6.14
N ILE A 50 -4.04 -9.18 7.15
CA ILE A 50 -4.07 -7.70 7.10
C ILE A 50 -2.98 -7.08 7.99
N ASN A 51 -2.09 -7.89 8.57
CA ASN A 51 -1.04 -7.37 9.44
C ASN A 51 0.04 -6.67 8.62
N PRO A 52 0.58 -5.54 9.11
CA PRO A 52 1.69 -4.86 8.46
C PRO A 52 3.01 -5.61 8.67
N LEU A 53 3.96 -5.30 7.80
CA LEU A 53 5.37 -5.61 8.02
C LEU A 53 6.01 -4.48 8.84
N LEU A 54 6.94 -4.84 9.73
CA LEU A 54 7.68 -3.91 10.60
C LEU A 54 9.19 -3.98 10.38
N ASP A 55 9.70 -5.14 9.92
CA ASP A 55 11.14 -5.36 9.73
C ASP A 55 11.60 -4.88 8.35
N LEU A 56 12.40 -3.81 8.34
CA LEU A 56 12.98 -3.22 7.13
C LEU A 56 13.98 -4.11 6.38
N ASN A 57 14.49 -5.14 7.04
CA ASN A 57 15.44 -6.09 6.45
C ASN A 57 14.76 -7.37 5.95
N SER A 58 13.46 -7.56 6.20
CA SER A 58 12.75 -8.76 5.76
C SER A 58 12.61 -8.77 4.24
N ILE A 59 12.81 -9.95 3.64
CA ILE A 59 12.52 -10.19 2.23
C ILE A 59 11.03 -9.98 1.90
N ASP A 60 10.16 -10.14 2.89
CA ASP A 60 8.71 -9.96 2.75
C ASP A 60 8.35 -8.51 2.38
N LEU A 61 9.22 -7.52 2.63
CA LEU A 61 8.97 -6.15 2.17
C LEU A 61 8.84 -6.01 0.65
N ARG A 62 9.34 -6.99 -0.13
CA ARG A 62 9.14 -6.99 -1.58
C ARG A 62 7.66 -7.09 -1.94
N CYS A 63 7.01 -8.18 -1.53
CA CYS A 63 5.66 -8.54 -1.99
C CYS A 63 4.73 -9.08 -0.91
N ASN A 64 5.03 -8.78 0.36
CA ASN A 64 4.38 -9.28 1.57
C ASN A 64 4.73 -10.74 1.93
N GLU A 65 4.43 -11.12 3.17
CA GLU A 65 4.68 -12.47 3.69
C GLU A 65 3.96 -13.52 2.83
N GLY A 66 4.70 -14.52 2.35
CA GLY A 66 4.16 -15.54 1.43
C GLY A 66 3.92 -15.06 0.00
N GLY A 67 4.07 -13.76 -0.29
CA GLY A 67 3.86 -13.19 -1.63
C GLY A 67 4.83 -13.73 -2.68
N LEU A 68 6.09 -13.99 -2.33
CA LEU A 68 7.03 -14.61 -3.27
C LEU A 68 6.66 -16.06 -3.59
N ALA A 69 6.16 -16.80 -2.60
CA ALA A 69 5.77 -18.20 -2.77
C ALA A 69 4.49 -18.37 -3.61
N SER A 70 3.60 -17.37 -3.62
CA SER A 70 2.33 -17.39 -4.37
C SER A 70 2.45 -16.94 -5.84
N GLY A 71 3.62 -16.44 -6.26
CA GLY A 71 3.87 -15.98 -7.63
C GLY A 71 3.50 -17.01 -8.72
N PRO A 72 3.93 -18.29 -8.61
CA PRO A 72 3.59 -19.34 -9.57
C PRO A 72 2.09 -19.63 -9.72
N GLN A 73 1.26 -19.27 -8.72
CA GLN A 73 -0.20 -19.46 -8.73
C GLN A 73 -0.95 -18.17 -9.08
N THR A 74 -0.24 -17.05 -9.24
CA THR A 74 -0.81 -15.75 -9.58
C THR A 74 -0.81 -15.60 -11.10
N GLU A 75 -1.92 -15.17 -11.69
CA GLU A 75 -1.99 -14.89 -13.13
C GLU A 75 -1.28 -13.56 -13.47
N THR A 76 -1.09 -13.27 -14.75
CA THR A 76 -0.50 -12.00 -15.22
C THR A 76 -1.53 -11.18 -15.99
N ALA A 77 -1.78 -9.93 -15.58
CA ALA A 77 -2.71 -9.05 -16.29
C ALA A 77 -2.03 -8.33 -17.46
N VAL A 78 -2.65 -8.33 -18.64
CA VAL A 78 -2.18 -7.51 -19.77
C VAL A 78 -2.70 -6.08 -19.61
N VAL A 79 -1.78 -5.11 -19.63
CA VAL A 79 -2.08 -3.68 -19.48
C VAL A 79 -1.34 -2.87 -20.54
N GLN A 80 -1.86 -1.68 -20.87
CA GLN A 80 -1.18 -0.75 -21.79
C GLN A 80 -0.34 0.24 -20.98
N ALA A 81 0.86 0.57 -21.46
CA ALA A 81 1.57 1.75 -20.98
C ALA A 81 0.69 3.00 -21.15
N GLY A 82 0.77 3.96 -20.23
CA GLY A 82 -0.10 5.14 -20.23
C GLY A 82 -1.53 4.91 -19.72
N SER A 83 -1.97 3.65 -19.54
CA SER A 83 -3.29 3.37 -18.98
C SER A 83 -3.33 3.59 -17.46
N THR A 84 -4.51 3.91 -16.94
CA THR A 84 -4.76 3.90 -15.49
C THR A 84 -5.01 2.48 -15.01
N VAL A 85 -4.23 2.08 -14.00
CA VAL A 85 -4.44 0.86 -13.23
C VAL A 85 -4.58 1.24 -11.76
N GLY A 86 -4.81 0.26 -10.88
CA GLY A 86 -4.89 0.55 -9.45
C GLY A 86 -5.02 -0.71 -8.61
N PHE A 87 -5.25 -0.52 -7.33
CA PHE A 87 -5.55 -1.60 -6.39
C PHE A 87 -6.78 -1.25 -5.57
N THR A 88 -7.58 -2.25 -5.22
CA THR A 88 -8.58 -2.11 -4.15
C THR A 88 -7.95 -2.39 -2.79
N LEU A 89 -8.65 -2.02 -1.72
CA LEU A 89 -8.30 -2.40 -0.35
C LEU A 89 -9.36 -3.30 0.26
N SER A 90 -8.94 -4.22 1.13
CA SER A 90 -9.86 -5.08 1.89
C SER A 90 -10.69 -4.33 2.94
N ASN A 91 -10.15 -3.22 3.45
CA ASN A 91 -10.79 -2.26 4.36
C ASN A 91 -10.31 -0.85 3.99
N ALA A 92 -11.00 0.18 4.46
CA ALA A 92 -10.58 1.55 4.20
C ALA A 92 -9.22 1.84 4.85
N ILE A 93 -8.41 2.71 4.22
CA ILE A 93 -7.14 3.16 4.82
C ILE A 93 -7.42 3.81 6.18
N GLY A 94 -7.09 3.09 7.25
CA GLY A 94 -7.30 3.51 8.65
C GLY A 94 -6.07 4.11 9.34
N HIS A 95 -4.94 4.22 8.64
CA HIS A 95 -3.71 4.80 9.19
C HIS A 95 -3.23 5.96 8.33
N ILE A 96 -2.72 7.02 8.98
CA ILE A 96 -2.04 8.11 8.27
C ILE A 96 -0.73 7.62 7.67
N GLY A 97 -0.39 8.09 6.46
CA GLY A 97 0.78 7.60 5.74
C GLY A 97 0.79 7.91 4.25
N PRO A 98 1.96 7.85 3.60
CA PRO A 98 2.06 7.99 2.16
C PRO A 98 1.64 6.70 1.45
N MET A 99 1.17 6.86 0.21
CA MET A 99 1.08 5.79 -0.78
C MET A 99 2.29 5.84 -1.70
N LEU A 100 2.87 4.69 -2.02
CA LEU A 100 3.97 4.55 -2.98
C LEU A 100 3.69 3.41 -3.95
N VAL A 101 4.16 3.55 -5.18
CA VAL A 101 4.05 2.51 -6.20
C VAL A 101 5.39 2.34 -6.89
N TYR A 102 5.85 1.10 -6.92
CA TYR A 102 7.10 0.70 -7.56
C TYR A 102 6.85 -0.34 -8.63
N MET A 103 7.75 -0.41 -9.60
CA MET A 103 7.78 -1.45 -10.61
C MET A 103 9.15 -2.09 -10.67
N ALA A 104 9.19 -3.39 -10.96
CA ALA A 104 10.43 -4.12 -11.27
C ALA A 104 10.23 -4.95 -12.53
N LYS A 105 11.08 -4.74 -13.53
CA LYS A 105 11.02 -5.47 -14.80
C LYS A 105 11.51 -6.91 -14.58
N ALA A 106 10.66 -7.88 -14.87
CA ALA A 106 11.07 -9.28 -14.85
C ALA A 106 11.95 -9.59 -16.08
N PRO A 107 12.96 -10.46 -15.94
CA PRO A 107 13.76 -10.91 -17.09
C PRO A 107 12.99 -11.84 -18.04
N GLY A 108 11.78 -12.26 -17.66
CA GLY A 108 10.90 -13.17 -18.40
C GLY A 108 9.51 -13.24 -17.75
N ASP A 109 8.99 -14.45 -17.56
CA ASP A 109 7.73 -14.68 -16.83
C ASP A 109 7.83 -14.13 -15.38
N PRO A 110 6.91 -13.25 -14.95
CA PRO A 110 6.96 -12.68 -13.61
C PRO A 110 6.60 -13.69 -12.52
N SER A 111 6.02 -14.86 -12.84
CA SER A 111 5.57 -15.86 -11.86
C SER A 111 6.68 -16.36 -10.93
N ASN A 112 7.90 -16.54 -11.46
CA ASN A 112 9.08 -16.97 -10.71
C ASN A 112 10.05 -15.82 -10.39
N PHE A 113 9.71 -14.58 -10.76
CA PHE A 113 10.56 -13.44 -10.47
C PHE A 113 10.39 -13.01 -9.00
N ASP A 114 11.49 -12.99 -8.27
CA ASP A 114 11.50 -12.67 -6.83
C ASP A 114 11.77 -11.19 -6.53
N GLY A 115 12.08 -10.39 -7.55
CA GLY A 115 12.40 -8.97 -7.40
C GLY A 115 13.72 -8.69 -6.67
N ALA A 116 14.68 -9.63 -6.65
CA ALA A 116 16.00 -9.40 -6.08
C ALA A 116 16.87 -8.47 -6.95
N GLY A 117 17.82 -7.80 -6.28
CA GLY A 117 18.76 -6.89 -6.92
C GLY A 117 18.22 -5.47 -7.08
N GLU A 118 19.02 -4.64 -7.74
CA GLU A 118 18.70 -3.22 -7.97
C GLU A 118 17.79 -3.10 -9.21
N VAL A 119 16.50 -3.41 -9.01
CA VAL A 119 15.53 -3.58 -10.10
C VAL A 119 14.25 -2.77 -9.94
N TRP A 120 14.03 -2.20 -8.75
CA TRP A 120 12.82 -1.46 -8.44
C TRP A 120 13.00 0.01 -8.80
N PHE A 121 11.98 0.61 -9.40
CA PHE A 121 11.89 2.06 -9.59
C PHE A 121 10.51 2.55 -9.17
N LYS A 122 10.44 3.75 -8.63
CA LYS A 122 9.19 4.36 -8.19
C LYS A 122 8.47 4.97 -9.40
N ILE A 123 7.17 4.73 -9.55
CA ILE A 123 6.35 5.34 -10.62
C ILE A 123 5.29 6.30 -10.10
N HIS A 124 4.96 6.22 -8.81
CA HIS A 124 3.99 7.10 -8.19
C HIS A 124 4.24 7.21 -6.69
N GLU A 125 3.96 8.39 -6.14
CA GLU A 125 3.85 8.61 -4.71
C GLU A 125 2.74 9.61 -4.40
N TRP A 126 2.20 9.54 -3.19
CA TRP A 126 1.24 10.50 -2.68
C TRP A 126 1.41 10.62 -1.17
N GLY A 127 1.95 11.76 -0.73
CA GLY A 127 2.24 12.03 0.68
C GLY A 127 1.21 12.95 1.34
N ALA A 128 1.63 13.52 2.47
CA ALA A 128 0.82 14.46 3.23
C ALA A 128 0.62 15.79 2.48
N ASP A 129 -0.52 16.43 2.73
CA ASP A 129 -0.83 17.78 2.27
C ASP A 129 -0.64 18.78 3.43
N PHE A 130 -0.03 19.92 3.12
CA PHE A 130 0.21 21.04 4.05
C PHE A 130 -0.49 22.33 3.61
N SER A 131 -1.34 22.29 2.59
CA SER A 131 -2.02 23.45 1.99
C SER A 131 -2.82 24.29 2.99
N THR A 132 -3.32 23.68 4.07
CA THR A 132 -4.08 24.35 5.13
C THR A 132 -3.21 24.85 6.30
N GLY A 133 -1.88 24.80 6.18
CA GLY A 133 -0.93 25.19 7.24
C GLY A 133 -0.67 24.14 8.33
N SER A 134 -1.38 23.01 8.25
CA SER A 134 -1.26 21.83 9.11
C SER A 134 -1.18 20.59 8.24
N ILE A 135 -0.55 19.53 8.76
CA ILE A 135 -0.46 18.25 8.06
C ILE A 135 -1.83 17.58 7.94
N ASN A 136 -2.17 17.14 6.73
CA ASN A 136 -3.33 16.32 6.42
C ASN A 136 -2.89 15.09 5.62
N TRP A 137 -3.64 14.00 5.74
CA TRP A 137 -3.42 12.77 4.99
C TRP A 137 -4.66 12.43 4.16
N PRO A 138 -4.73 12.92 2.91
CA PRO A 138 -5.87 12.71 2.02
C PRO A 138 -6.18 11.23 1.71
N GLN A 139 -5.24 10.34 2.00
CA GLN A 139 -5.32 8.90 1.77
C GLN A 139 -6.29 8.21 2.74
N LEU A 140 -6.55 8.81 3.91
CA LEU A 140 -7.43 8.22 4.92
C LEU A 140 -8.84 7.96 4.35
N GLY A 141 -9.36 6.77 4.65
CA GLY A 141 -10.71 6.36 4.24
C GLY A 141 -10.82 5.84 2.81
N LEU A 142 -9.74 5.84 2.02
CA LEU A 142 -9.76 5.28 0.66
C LEU A 142 -9.99 3.77 0.67
N MET A 143 -10.81 3.30 -0.27
CA MET A 143 -11.09 1.88 -0.55
C MET A 143 -10.41 1.37 -1.83
N SER A 144 -9.78 2.28 -2.58
CA SER A 144 -9.03 1.99 -3.80
C SER A 144 -8.02 3.09 -4.07
N TYR A 145 -6.93 2.74 -4.76
CA TYR A 145 -5.94 3.69 -5.22
C TYR A 145 -5.55 3.41 -6.67
N SER A 146 -5.79 4.39 -7.55
CA SER A 146 -5.52 4.29 -8.99
C SER A 146 -4.49 5.32 -9.40
N PHE A 147 -3.66 4.95 -10.36
CA PHE A 147 -2.56 5.75 -10.88
C PHE A 147 -2.30 5.40 -12.35
N GLN A 148 -1.64 6.30 -13.07
CA GLN A 148 -1.27 6.07 -14.46
C GLN A 148 0.07 5.32 -14.54
N LEU A 149 0.14 4.29 -15.40
CA LEU A 149 1.42 3.70 -15.79
C LEU A 149 2.16 4.69 -16.71
N PRO A 150 3.49 4.89 -16.57
CA PRO A 150 4.22 5.78 -17.46
C PRO A 150 4.04 5.39 -18.94
N PRO A 151 3.58 6.31 -19.82
CA PRO A 151 3.49 6.09 -21.27
C PRO A 151 4.79 5.59 -21.91
N SER A 152 5.94 6.06 -21.44
CA SER A 152 7.25 5.66 -21.98
C SER A 152 7.76 4.31 -21.48
N LEU A 153 7.03 3.64 -20.56
CA LEU A 153 7.44 2.39 -19.93
C LEU A 153 7.74 1.30 -20.97
N PRO A 154 8.91 0.64 -20.93
CA PRO A 154 9.21 -0.42 -21.89
C PRO A 154 8.25 -1.60 -21.83
N ASN A 155 7.96 -2.21 -22.98
CA ASN A 155 7.17 -3.44 -23.04
C ASN A 155 7.83 -4.58 -22.26
N GLY A 156 7.03 -5.41 -21.60
CA GLY A 156 7.50 -6.62 -20.91
C GLY A 156 6.73 -6.92 -19.64
N SER A 157 7.16 -7.96 -18.94
CA SER A 157 6.60 -8.38 -17.67
C SER A 157 7.16 -7.58 -16.51
N TYR A 158 6.33 -7.24 -15.54
CA TYR A 158 6.71 -6.50 -14.34
C TYR A 158 6.01 -7.05 -13.10
N LEU A 159 6.70 -6.92 -11.96
CA LEU A 159 6.02 -6.81 -10.68
C LEU A 159 5.61 -5.35 -10.49
N LEU A 160 4.35 -5.11 -10.14
CA LEU A 160 3.80 -3.82 -9.77
C LEU A 160 3.50 -3.84 -8.28
N ARG A 161 4.32 -3.16 -7.48
CA ARG A 161 4.25 -3.15 -6.01
C ARG A 161 3.53 -1.90 -5.53
N ILE A 162 2.45 -2.07 -4.80
CA ILE A 162 1.79 -0.99 -4.05
C ILE A 162 2.21 -1.06 -2.59
N GLU A 163 2.38 0.11 -1.98
CA GLU A 163 2.75 0.26 -0.59
C GLU A 163 1.99 1.43 0.05
N HIS A 164 1.56 1.21 1.29
CA HIS A 164 1.17 2.27 2.22
C HIS A 164 2.01 2.15 3.48
N ILE A 165 2.56 3.27 3.96
CA ILE A 165 3.39 3.31 5.17
C ILE A 165 2.62 4.00 6.30
N GLY A 166 2.03 3.23 7.20
CA GLY A 166 1.37 3.75 8.39
C GLY A 166 2.36 4.39 9.36
N VAL A 167 2.27 5.71 9.54
CA VAL A 167 3.18 6.51 10.40
C VAL A 167 2.52 7.04 11.69
N HIS A 168 1.34 6.52 12.05
CA HIS A 168 0.62 6.92 13.25
C HIS A 168 1.38 6.62 14.57
N ASN A 169 2.30 5.66 14.58
CA ASN A 169 3.14 5.35 15.74
C ASN A 169 4.64 5.54 15.47
N ALA A 170 4.98 6.17 14.33
CA ALA A 170 6.33 6.23 13.80
C ALA A 170 7.31 7.11 14.59
N ALA A 171 6.84 7.88 15.58
CA ALA A 171 7.73 8.59 16.51
C ALA A 171 8.51 7.62 17.41
N ASN A 172 7.96 6.41 17.62
CA ASN A 172 8.64 5.33 18.31
C ASN A 172 9.58 4.60 17.33
N PRO A 173 10.77 4.15 17.79
CA PRO A 173 11.68 3.38 16.95
C PRO A 173 10.99 2.16 16.33
N ASN A 174 11.31 1.87 15.07
CA ASN A 174 10.88 0.66 14.33
C ASN A 174 9.36 0.40 14.35
N SER A 175 8.56 1.47 14.41
CA SER A 175 7.10 1.38 14.62
C SER A 175 6.27 1.82 13.41
N ALA A 176 6.91 2.20 12.30
CA ALA A 176 6.24 2.41 11.02
C ALA A 176 5.71 1.08 10.47
N GLN A 177 4.50 1.09 9.91
CA GLN A 177 3.78 -0.11 9.48
C GLN A 177 3.66 -0.17 7.97
N PHE A 178 4.19 -1.22 7.34
CA PHE A 178 4.24 -1.35 5.90
C PHE A 178 3.15 -2.32 5.41
N PHE A 179 2.18 -1.79 4.67
CA PHE A 179 1.15 -2.59 4.00
C PHE A 179 1.51 -2.67 2.52
N VAL A 180 1.82 -3.88 2.03
CA VAL A 180 2.42 -4.09 0.70
C VAL A 180 1.72 -5.25 0.00
N ASN A 181 1.55 -5.16 -1.32
CA ASN A 181 1.28 -6.33 -2.17
C ASN A 181 1.90 -6.09 -3.56
N CYS A 182 2.16 -7.17 -4.31
CA CYS A 182 2.65 -7.11 -5.69
C CYS A 182 1.63 -7.71 -6.66
N ALA A 183 1.32 -6.99 -7.73
CA ALA A 183 0.65 -7.54 -8.90
C ALA A 183 1.65 -8.01 -9.96
N GLN A 184 1.23 -8.97 -10.79
CA GLN A 184 1.95 -9.39 -11.98
C GLN A 184 1.27 -8.80 -13.21
N ILE A 185 2.02 -8.03 -14.00
CA ILE A 185 1.49 -7.38 -15.20
C ILE A 185 2.40 -7.59 -16.40
N GLN A 186 1.79 -7.71 -17.57
CA GLN A 186 2.44 -7.68 -18.87
C GLN A 186 2.09 -6.33 -19.52
N VAL A 187 3.08 -5.45 -19.60
CA VAL A 187 2.95 -4.14 -20.23
C VAL A 187 3.12 -4.29 -21.74
N THR A 188 2.21 -3.66 -22.48
CA THR A 188 2.18 -3.58 -23.93
C THR A 188 1.96 -2.12 -24.37
N GLY A 189 2.21 -1.80 -25.64
CA GLY A 189 2.04 -0.43 -26.16
C GLY A 189 3.02 0.60 -25.57
N GLY A 190 4.10 0.13 -24.95
CA GLY A 190 5.12 0.93 -24.28
C GLY A 190 6.16 1.57 -25.18
N GLY A 191 7.05 2.36 -24.56
CA GLY A 191 8.11 3.13 -25.21
C GLY A 191 9.52 2.58 -24.98
N ASN A 192 10.51 3.46 -25.14
CA ASN A 192 11.93 3.18 -24.92
C ASN A 192 12.49 3.95 -23.71
N GLY A 193 11.64 4.23 -22.70
CA GLY A 193 12.08 4.88 -21.47
C GLY A 193 13.15 4.07 -20.75
N ASN A 194 13.95 4.74 -19.92
CA ASN A 194 14.97 4.11 -19.09
C ASN A 194 14.63 4.33 -17.61
N PRO A 195 13.84 3.44 -16.98
CA PRO A 195 13.37 3.65 -15.63
C PRO A 195 14.50 3.76 -14.62
N GLY A 196 14.42 4.75 -13.75
CA GLY A 196 15.39 4.94 -12.69
C GLY A 196 15.10 6.17 -11.81
N PRO A 197 15.85 6.34 -10.72
CA PRO A 197 16.93 5.44 -10.26
C PRO A 197 16.41 4.08 -9.78
N LEU A 198 17.23 3.05 -9.95
CA LEU A 198 16.91 1.70 -9.50
C LEU A 198 17.35 1.49 -8.05
N VAL A 199 16.59 0.69 -7.29
CA VAL A 199 16.84 0.40 -5.87
C VAL A 199 16.58 -1.08 -5.57
N THR A 200 17.09 -1.55 -4.43
CA THR A 200 16.85 -2.91 -3.90
C THR A 200 15.75 -2.89 -2.85
N ILE A 201 14.90 -3.93 -2.80
CA ILE A 201 14.00 -4.18 -1.67
C ILE A 201 14.29 -5.60 -1.17
N PRO A 202 14.60 -5.85 0.12
CA PRO A 202 14.92 -4.87 1.17
C PRO A 202 16.22 -4.09 0.87
N GLY A 203 16.51 -3.07 1.70
CA GLY A 203 17.65 -2.15 1.54
C GLY A 203 17.28 -0.75 1.05
N LEU A 204 16.04 -0.58 0.56
CA LEU A 204 15.47 0.70 0.15
C LEU A 204 15.31 1.69 1.32
N TYR A 205 14.96 1.17 2.50
CA TYR A 205 14.53 1.97 3.64
C TYR A 205 15.47 1.79 4.84
N SER A 206 15.62 2.87 5.61
CA SER A 206 16.26 2.87 6.92
C SER A 206 15.26 3.29 7.99
N ASN A 207 15.43 2.78 9.21
CA ASN A 207 14.63 3.26 10.36
C ASN A 207 14.90 4.74 10.65
N GLU A 208 16.03 5.29 10.20
CA GLU A 208 16.38 6.70 10.37
C GLU A 208 15.88 7.60 9.24
N ASP A 209 15.20 7.05 8.22
CA ASP A 209 14.62 7.88 7.18
C ASP A 209 13.57 8.81 7.79
N PRO A 210 13.59 10.13 7.49
CA PRO A 210 12.73 11.11 8.15
C PRO A 210 11.22 10.90 7.87
N GLY A 211 10.89 10.14 6.82
CA GLY A 211 9.52 9.71 6.52
C GLY A 211 9.09 8.44 7.25
N ILE A 212 10.03 7.69 7.84
CA ILE A 212 9.84 6.41 8.54
C ILE A 212 9.93 6.61 10.06
N HIS A 213 10.96 7.29 10.57
CA HIS A 213 10.97 7.81 11.94
C HIS A 213 10.36 9.21 11.93
N PHE A 214 9.03 9.24 11.99
CA PHE A 214 8.26 10.45 11.78
C PHE A 214 7.31 10.73 12.95
N ASN A 215 7.36 11.95 13.49
CA ASN A 215 6.40 12.42 14.48
C ASN A 215 5.35 13.32 13.83
N ASN A 216 4.15 12.76 13.65
CA ASN A 216 3.02 13.48 13.07
C ASN A 216 2.38 14.52 14.01
N TYR A 217 2.64 14.45 15.32
CA TYR A 217 1.79 15.09 16.33
C TYR A 217 2.41 16.34 16.95
N TYR A 218 3.61 16.24 17.53
CA TYR A 218 4.20 17.36 18.26
C TYR A 218 5.75 17.36 18.26
N PRO A 219 6.41 18.49 17.92
CA PRO A 219 5.80 19.70 17.36
C PRO A 219 5.13 19.40 16.01
N PRO A 220 4.01 20.07 15.65
CA PRO A 220 3.31 19.78 14.40
C PRO A 220 4.27 19.95 13.21
N PRO A 221 4.44 18.91 12.37
CA PRO A 221 5.37 18.95 11.26
C PRO A 221 4.92 19.99 10.21
N LYS A 222 5.89 20.54 9.49
CA LYS A 222 5.66 21.51 8.39
C LYS A 222 5.97 20.95 7.01
N SER A 223 6.55 19.77 6.97
CA SER A 223 6.87 19.01 5.77
C SER A 223 6.89 17.53 6.09
N TYR A 224 6.73 16.71 5.06
CA TYR A 224 6.91 15.27 5.12
C TYR A 224 7.80 14.86 3.93
N ILE A 225 8.86 14.11 4.21
CA ILE A 225 9.74 13.57 3.17
C ILE A 225 9.29 12.14 2.91
N ILE A 226 8.73 11.91 1.72
CA ILE A 226 8.35 10.55 1.31
C ILE A 226 9.64 9.72 1.16
N PRO A 227 9.73 8.53 1.77
CA PRO A 227 10.95 7.73 1.71
C PRO A 227 11.16 7.10 0.32
N GLY A 228 12.39 6.65 0.06
CA GLY A 228 12.80 6.01 -1.19
C GLY A 228 13.23 6.98 -2.30
N PRO A 229 13.51 6.48 -3.51
CA PRO A 229 14.00 7.29 -4.63
C PRO A 229 12.93 8.28 -5.11
N PRO A 230 13.29 9.30 -5.91
CA PRO A 230 12.31 10.09 -6.65
C PRO A 230 11.47 9.20 -7.59
N VAL A 231 10.27 9.66 -7.93
CA VAL A 231 9.48 9.08 -9.02
C VAL A 231 10.28 9.15 -10.31
N TRP A 232 10.33 8.04 -11.06
CA TRP A 232 10.94 8.00 -12.38
C TRP A 232 10.29 9.04 -13.28
N PHE A 233 11.09 10.01 -13.72
CA PHE A 233 10.70 11.03 -14.68
C PHE A 233 10.96 10.52 -16.10
N GLU A 234 9.91 10.54 -16.92
CA GLU A 234 9.96 10.12 -18.32
C GLU A 234 10.36 11.21 -19.31
#